data_AF-A0A4P6UX10-F1
#
_entry.id   AF-A0A4P6UX10-F1
#
_cell.length_a   1.000
_cell.length_b   1.000
_cell.length_c   1.000
_cell.angle_alpha   90.00
_cell.angle_beta   90.00
_cell.angle_gamma   90.00
#
_symmetry.space_group_name_H-M   'P 1'
#
loop_
_entity.id
_entity.type
_entity.pdbx_description
1 polymer ?
#
loop_
_entity_poly.entity_id
_entity_poly.type
_entity_poly.pdbx_seq_one_letter_code
_entity_poly.pdbx_strand_id
1 'polypeptide(L)' 'MKSVSVRIDDDIKARWERLSDEHGLNASHLMRQAIVEKLEELEDFYTVRQRLSEPFDPVPDEDVWKRAGLAD' A
#
# COMPACT_ATOMS: atom_id res chain seq x y z
N MET A 1 8.15 20.33 9.38
CA MET A 1 7.02 19.49 8.91
C MET A 1 6.39 20.12 7.69
N LYS A 2 5.86 19.33 6.75
CA LYS A 2 5.10 19.82 5.59
C LYS A 2 3.61 19.53 5.80
N SER A 3 2.73 20.39 5.29
CA SER A 3 1.28 20.21 5.32
C SER A 3 0.74 19.82 3.94
N VAL A 4 -0.39 19.12 3.93
CA VAL A 4 -1.15 18.78 2.73
C VAL A 4 -2.60 19.22 2.97
N SER A 5 -3.22 19.81 1.96
CA SER A 5 -4.64 20.14 1.95
C SER A 5 -5.30 19.38 0.82
N VAL A 6 -6.40 18.68 1.12
CA VAL A 6 -7.15 17.86 0.16
C VAL A 6 -8.60 18.31 0.21
N ARG A 7 -9.20 18.51 -0.96
CA ARG A 7 -10.64 18.73 -1.07
C ARG A 7 -11.33 17.38 -1.10
N ILE A 8 -12.35 17.23 -0.26
CA ILE A 8 -13.23 16.07 -0.21
C ILE A 8 -14.67 16.57 -0.21
N ASP A 9 -15.58 15.73 -0.67
CA ASP A 9 -17.00 16.03 -0.66
C ASP A 9 -17.55 16.07 0.77
N ASP A 10 -18.61 16.87 0.98
CA ASP A 10 -19.18 17.12 2.31
C ASP A 10 -19.72 15.84 2.95
N ASP A 11 -20.22 14.89 2.16
CA ASP A 11 -20.72 13.61 2.64
C ASP A 11 -19.58 12.72 3.20
N ILE A 12 -18.42 12.72 2.53
CA ILE A 12 -17.21 12.02 3.01
C ILE A 12 -16.76 12.64 4.33
N LYS A 13 -16.71 13.97 4.40
CA LYS A 13 -16.32 14.69 5.63
C LYS A 13 -17.26 14.36 6.80
N ALA A 14 -18.57 14.39 6.57
CA ALA A 14 -19.57 14.07 7.58
C ALA A 14 -19.48 12.60 8.06
N ARG A 15 -19.25 11.66 7.14
CA ARG A 15 -19.04 10.24 7.49
C ARG A 15 -17.81 10.05 8.35
N TRP A 16 -16.72 10.73 8.03
CA TRP A 16 -15.48 10.64 8.78
C TRP A 16 -15.64 11.21 10.19
N GLU A 17 -16.21 12.41 10.34
CA GLU A 17 -16.42 13.03 11.65
C GLU A 17 -17.26 12.12 12.56
N ARG A 18 -18.36 11.57 12.06
CA ARG A 18 -19.19 10.64 12.82
C ARG A 18 -18.41 9.42 13.33
N LEU A 19 -17.62 8.78 12.46
CA LEU A 19 -16.79 7.62 12.85
C LEU A 19 -15.70 8.01 13.86
N SER A 20 -15.10 9.18 13.67
CA SER A 20 -14.10 9.71 14.59
C SER A 20 -14.67 9.97 15.97
N ASP A 21 -15.86 10.59 16.05
CA ASP A 21 -16.51 10.92 17.31
C ASP A 21 -17.01 9.66 18.04
N GLU A 22 -17.59 8.71 17.32
CA GLU A 22 -18.14 7.47 17.88
C GLU A 22 -17.07 6.58 18.52
N HIS A 23 -15.85 6.59 17.98
CA HIS A 23 -14.78 5.68 18.38
C HIS A 23 -13.54 6.38 18.96
N GLY A 24 -13.60 7.71 19.17
CA GLY A 24 -12.48 8.50 19.69
C GLY A 24 -11.26 8.51 18.76
N LEU A 25 -11.47 8.43 17.44
CA LEU A 25 -10.38 8.37 16.46
C LEU A 25 -9.88 9.76 16.09
N ASN A 26 -8.56 9.91 16.01
CA ASN A 26 -7.93 11.15 15.56
C ASN A 26 -7.91 11.21 14.02
N ALA A 27 -8.73 12.08 13.43
CA ALA A 27 -8.82 12.25 11.98
C ALA A 27 -7.48 12.61 11.31
N SER A 28 -6.65 13.43 11.94
CA SER A 28 -5.32 13.77 11.40
C SER A 28 -4.37 12.56 11.40
N HIS A 29 -4.49 11.69 12.41
CA HIS A 29 -3.74 10.44 12.45
C HIS A 29 -4.21 9.47 11.36
N LEU A 30 -5.53 9.28 11.23
CA LEU A 30 -6.13 8.43 10.20
C LEU A 30 -5.76 8.88 8.78
N MET A 31 -5.77 10.20 8.52
CA MET A 31 -5.33 10.75 7.22
C MET A 31 -3.88 10.37 6.93
N ARG A 32 -2.99 10.51 7.92
CA ARG A 32 -1.58 10.16 7.77
C ARG A 32 -1.42 8.67 7.49
N GLN A 33 -2.13 7.83 8.24
CA GLN A 33 -2.07 6.39 8.08
C GLN A 33 -2.54 5.97 6.68
N ALA A 34 -3.68 6.48 6.22
CA ALA A 34 -4.19 6.18 4.88
C ALA A 34 -3.22 6.59 3.76
N ILE A 35 -2.52 7.73 3.92
CA ILE A 35 -1.48 8.15 2.97
C ILE A 35 -0.29 7.17 2.99
N VAL A 36 0.18 6.76 4.17
CA VAL A 36 1.29 5.81 4.31
C VAL A 36 0.93 4.46 3.68
N GLU A 37 -0.20 3.89 4.04
CA GLU A 37 -0.67 2.60 3.50
C GLU A 37 -0.76 2.63 1.98
N LYS A 38 -1.28 3.74 1.41
CA LYS A 38 -1.38 3.85 -0.05
C LYS A 38 -0.03 4.02 -0.72
N LEU A 39 0.92 4.73 -0.09
CA LEU A 39 2.27 4.86 -0.61
C LEU A 39 2.98 3.50 -0.63
N GLU A 40 2.90 2.73 0.45
CA GLU A 40 3.49 1.39 0.53
C GLU A 40 2.96 0.47 -0.59
N GLU A 41 1.63 0.45 -0.80
CA GLU A 41 1.02 -0.32 -1.90
C GLU A 41 1.55 0.12 -3.28
N LEU A 42 1.67 1.43 -3.51
CA LEU A 42 2.16 1.96 -4.78
C LEU A 42 3.64 1.66 -4.98
N GLU A 43 4.46 1.77 -3.94
CA GLU A 43 5.89 1.45 -3.96
C GLU A 43 6.11 -0.02 -4.33
N ASP A 44 5.37 -0.93 -3.70
CA ASP A 44 5.40 -2.36 -4.02
C ASP A 44 4.97 -2.62 -5.48
N PHE A 45 3.83 -2.07 -5.89
CA PHE A 45 3.30 -2.24 -7.23
C PHE A 45 4.29 -1.76 -8.29
N TYR A 46 4.83 -0.56 -8.14
CA TYR A 46 5.75 0.00 -9.13
C TYR A 46 7.12 -0.68 -9.10
N THR A 47 7.56 -1.18 -7.95
CA THR A 47 8.77 -2.01 -7.86
C THR A 47 8.62 -3.29 -8.68
N VAL A 48 7.52 -4.03 -8.49
CA VAL A 48 7.27 -5.26 -9.25
C VAL A 48 7.07 -4.95 -10.73
N ARG A 49 6.28 -3.92 -11.06
CA ARG A 49 6.07 -3.49 -12.45
C ARG A 49 7.38 -3.15 -13.14
N GLN A 50 8.31 -2.48 -12.46
CA GLN A 50 9.62 -2.16 -13.01
C GLN A 50 10.44 -3.43 -13.26
N ARG A 51 10.48 -4.38 -12.31
CA ARG A 51 11.19 -5.67 -12.50
C ARG A 51 10.64 -6.47 -13.68
N LEU A 52 9.34 -6.37 -13.93
CA LEU A 52 8.65 -7.06 -15.02
C LEU A 52 8.55 -6.24 -16.31
N SER A 53 9.21 -5.07 -16.37
CA SER A 53 9.13 -4.18 -17.56
C SER A 53 9.90 -4.73 -18.75
N GLU A 54 10.83 -5.65 -18.52
CA GLU A 54 11.59 -6.37 -19.54
C GLU A 54 11.33 -7.87 -19.41
N PRO A 55 11.37 -8.64 -20.53
CA PRO A 55 11.31 -10.09 -20.47
C PRO A 55 12.43 -10.66 -19.59
N PHE A 56 12.10 -11.67 -18.80
CA PHE A 56 13.06 -12.40 -17.98
C PHE A 56 13.07 -13.88 -18.36
N ASP A 57 14.21 -14.52 -18.18
CA ASP A 57 14.35 -15.96 -18.42
C ASP A 57 13.57 -16.74 -17.34
N PRO A 58 12.58 -17.56 -17.73
CA PRO A 58 11.86 -18.38 -16.77
C PRO A 58 12.78 -19.47 -16.21
N VAL A 59 12.66 -19.74 -14.92
CA VAL A 59 13.37 -20.84 -14.25
C VAL A 59 12.40 -22.01 -14.06
N PRO A 60 12.76 -23.25 -14.45
CA PRO A 60 11.94 -24.42 -14.16
C PRO A 60 11.69 -24.60 -12.66
N ASP A 61 10.49 -25.06 -12.30
CA ASP A 61 10.08 -25.21 -10.90
C ASP A 61 11.07 -26.08 -10.09
N GLU A 62 11.52 -27.21 -10.65
CA GLU A 62 12.53 -28.08 -10.03
C GLU A 62 13.82 -27.36 -9.65
N ASP A 63 14.26 -26.40 -10.48
CA ASP A 63 15.48 -25.63 -10.23
C ASP A 63 15.27 -24.56 -9.14
N VAL A 64 14.05 -24.04 -9.00
CA VAL A 64 13.69 -23.14 -7.91
C VAL A 64 13.79 -23.86 -6.56
N TRP A 65 13.20 -25.05 -6.43
CA TRP A 65 13.25 -25.85 -5.21
C TRP A 65 14.68 -26.24 -4.81
N LYS A 66 15.50 -26.66 -5.78
CA LYS A 66 16.93 -26.96 -5.56
C LYS A 66 17.70 -25.74 -5.05
N ARG A 67 17.51 -24.57 -5.67
CA ARG A 67 18.19 -23.32 -5.25
C ARG A 67 17.74 -22.84 -3.87
N ALA A 68 16.48 -23.06 -3.52
CA ALA A 68 15.93 -22.70 -2.23
C ALA A 68 16.36 -23.66 -1.09
N GLY A 69 17.03 -24.78 -1.41
CA GLY A 69 17.40 -25.81 -0.42
C GLY A 69 16.18 -26.57 0.11
N LEU A 70 15.10 -26.61 -0.67
CA LEU A 70 13.82 -27.23 -0.32
C LEU A 70 13.53 -28.50 -1.13
N ALA A 71 14.46 -28.92 -1.98
CA ALA A 71 14.41 -30.21 -2.65
C ALA A 71 15.03 -31.29 -1.75
N ASP A 72 14.39 -32.47 -1.70
CA ASP A 72 14.90 -33.68 -1.02
C ASP A 72 16.22 -34.19 -1.64
#